data_AF-A0A7W0RP07-F1
#
_entry.id   AF-A0A7W0RP07-F1
#
_cell.length_a   1.000
_cell.length_b   1.000
_cell.length_c   1.000
_cell.angle_alpha   90.00
_cell.angle_beta   90.00
_cell.angle_gamma   90.00
#
_symmetry.space_group_name_H-M   'P 1'
#
loop_
_entity.id
_entity.type
_entity.pdbx_description
1 polymer ?
#
loop_
_entity_poly.entity_id
_entity_poly.type
_entity_poly.pdbx_seq_one_letter_code
_entity_poly.pdbx_strand_id
1 'polypeptide(L)'
;MRYVMRQKLLAFGDDFTIKDANGNDRYFVDGKVFSIGDKLSFQDMSGNELARIEQKVLSLVKNYRIYRDDQLIATVKKKPFTLFREVFELEDAAPGDLDATGDFFDREYEFTRDGATVARVSKRFFSWTDTYGVDIADGEDDVLVLAATVVIDQCCHDEKD
;
A
#
# COMPACT_ATOMS: atom_id res chain seq x y z
N MET A 1 -14.07 -4.09 4.64
CA MET A 1 -14.21 -2.71 5.16
C MET A 1 -13.74 -1.65 4.15
N ARG A 2 -14.13 -0.38 4.30
CA ARG A 2 -13.68 0.72 3.41
C ARG A 2 -12.91 1.81 4.15
N TYR A 3 -11.77 2.17 3.58
CA TYR A 3 -10.83 3.16 4.07
C TYR A 3 -10.70 4.33 3.10
N VAL A 4 -10.31 5.49 3.65
CA VAL A 4 -10.03 6.72 2.92
C VAL A 4 -8.56 7.07 3.13
N MET A 5 -7.84 7.20 2.02
CA MET A 5 -6.43 7.58 1.99
C MET A 5 -6.27 8.91 1.24
N ARG A 6 -5.33 9.75 1.69
CA ARG A 6 -4.96 10.97 0.96
C ARG A 6 -4.18 10.63 -0.28
N GLN A 7 -4.31 11.43 -1.32
CA GLN A 7 -3.42 11.36 -2.47
C GLN A 7 -2.05 11.91 -2.07
N LYS A 8 -0.99 11.50 -2.80
CA LYS A 8 0.38 11.93 -2.53
C LYS A 8 0.83 11.61 -1.11
N LEU A 9 0.59 10.38 -0.66
CA LEU A 9 0.91 9.94 0.69
C LEU A 9 2.36 10.21 1.08
N LEU A 10 3.26 10.28 0.08
CA LEU A 10 4.69 10.36 0.28
C LEU A 10 5.35 11.56 -0.40
N ALA A 11 4.59 12.47 -1.03
CA ALA A 11 5.17 13.59 -1.79
C ALA A 11 5.90 14.63 -0.93
N PHE A 12 5.91 14.48 0.40
CA PHE A 12 6.56 15.41 1.31
C PHE A 12 7.30 14.77 2.50
N GLY A 13 7.37 13.43 2.60
CA GLY A 13 7.88 12.77 3.81
C GLY A 13 7.08 13.17 5.06
N ASP A 14 5.79 13.44 4.87
CA ASP A 14 4.84 13.81 5.90
C ASP A 14 4.12 12.56 6.40
N ASP A 15 3.81 12.57 7.69
CA ASP A 15 2.97 11.56 8.30
C ASP A 15 1.52 11.70 7.83
N PHE A 16 0.79 10.58 7.76
CA PHE A 16 -0.62 10.62 7.34
C PHE A 16 -1.52 9.68 8.13
N THR A 17 -2.77 10.10 8.28
CA THR A 17 -3.82 9.33 8.95
C THR A 17 -4.75 8.69 7.93
N ILE A 18 -4.98 7.39 8.08
CA ILE A 18 -5.97 6.63 7.30
C ILE A 18 -7.27 6.61 8.09
N LYS A 19 -8.36 6.96 7.42
CA LYS A 19 -9.70 7.03 8.00
C LYS A 19 -10.56 5.87 7.51
N ASP A 20 -11.56 5.48 8.29
CA ASP A 20 -12.66 4.67 7.77
C ASP A 20 -13.67 5.51 6.96
N ALA A 21 -14.61 4.85 6.30
CA ALA A 21 -15.67 5.50 5.52
C ALA A 21 -16.60 6.44 6.34
N ASN A 22 -16.60 6.34 7.67
CA ASN A 22 -17.34 7.24 8.56
C ASN A 22 -16.50 8.45 9.00
N GLY A 23 -15.24 8.54 8.57
CA GLY A 23 -14.32 9.63 8.89
C GLY A 23 -13.52 9.44 10.19
N ASN A 24 -13.65 8.29 10.86
CA ASN A 24 -12.88 8.01 12.07
C ASN A 24 -11.45 7.64 11.73
N ASP A 25 -10.50 8.14 12.51
CA ASP A 25 -9.10 7.77 12.38
C ASP A 25 -8.90 6.31 12.79
N ARG A 26 -8.26 5.52 11.93
CA ARG A 26 -8.03 4.08 12.14
C ARG A 26 -6.58 3.74 12.26
N TYR A 27 -5.75 4.32 11.40
CA TYR A 27 -4.34 4.05 11.34
C TYR A 27 -3.56 5.32 11.09
N PHE A 28 -2.31 5.30 11.52
CA PHE A 28 -1.34 6.37 11.31
C PHE A 28 -0.11 5.79 10.63
N VAL A 29 0.42 6.48 9.64
CA VAL A 29 1.66 6.11 8.97
C VAL A 29 2.67 7.20 9.26
N ASP A 30 3.67 6.85 10.06
CA ASP A 30 4.85 7.68 10.36
C ASP A 30 5.86 7.47 9.23
N GLY A 31 6.08 8.55 8.48
CA GLY A 31 6.83 8.56 7.24
C GLY A 31 7.95 9.56 7.28
N LYS A 32 8.77 9.56 8.34
CA LYS A 32 10.05 10.28 8.35
C LYS A 32 10.76 10.12 7.01
N VAL A 33 10.89 11.25 6.30
CA VAL A 33 11.56 11.47 5.00
C VAL A 33 12.12 10.17 4.43
N PHE A 34 11.35 9.51 3.57
CA PHE A 34 11.73 8.22 3.01
C PHE A 34 12.85 8.40 1.97
N SER A 35 14.08 8.62 2.43
CA SER A 35 15.28 8.60 1.60
C SER A 35 15.70 7.14 1.35
N ILE A 36 16.71 6.96 0.50
CA ILE A 36 17.28 5.64 0.21
C ILE A 36 17.70 4.94 1.53
N GLY A 37 16.93 3.93 1.96
CA GLY A 37 17.19 3.14 3.17
C GLY A 37 16.28 3.42 4.38
N ASP A 38 15.34 4.36 4.26
CA ASP A 38 14.40 4.69 5.33
C ASP A 38 13.27 3.68 5.51
N LYS A 39 12.54 3.82 6.62
CA LYS A 39 11.50 2.91 7.09
C LYS A 39 10.21 3.66 7.34
N LEU A 40 9.09 3.06 6.95
CA LEU A 40 7.74 3.58 7.15
C LEU A 40 7.11 2.72 8.24
N SER A 41 6.59 3.36 9.28
CA SER A 41 5.93 2.68 10.39
C SER A 41 4.43 2.85 10.26
N PHE A 42 3.71 1.75 10.06
CA PHE A 42 2.26 1.70 10.03
C PHE A 42 1.78 1.37 11.44
N GLN A 43 1.02 2.26 12.05
CA GLN A 43 0.66 2.24 13.46
C GLN A 43 -0.86 2.29 13.67
N ASP A 44 -1.31 1.81 14.81
CA ASP A 44 -2.64 2.15 15.32
C ASP A 44 -2.68 3.58 15.90
N MET A 45 -3.88 4.04 16.26
CA MET A 45 -4.06 5.37 16.85
C MET A 45 -3.49 5.52 18.28
N SER A 46 -3.03 4.43 18.89
CA SER A 46 -2.32 4.45 20.18
C SER A 46 -0.79 4.52 20.00
N GLY A 47 -0.29 4.48 18.76
CA GLY A 47 1.13 4.50 18.42
C GLY A 47 1.79 3.11 18.45
N ASN A 48 1.02 2.03 18.50
CA ASN A 48 1.59 0.69 18.39
C ASN A 48 1.88 0.38 16.92
N GLU A 49 3.12 -0.03 16.61
CA GLU A 49 3.50 -0.46 15.26
C GLU A 49 2.79 -1.78 14.90
N LEU A 50 2.01 -1.74 13.83
CA LEU A 50 1.28 -2.89 13.27
C LEU A 50 1.99 -3.51 12.08
N ALA A 51 2.74 -2.69 11.34
CA ALA A 51 3.61 -3.14 10.26
C ALA A 51 4.72 -2.11 10.00
N ARG A 52 5.83 -2.60 9.47
CA ARG A 52 7.00 -1.80 9.10
C ARG A 52 7.38 -2.07 7.66
N ILE A 53 7.48 -1.02 6.86
CA ILE A 53 7.81 -1.11 5.44
C ILE A 53 9.27 -0.66 5.27
N GLU A 54 10.07 -1.48 4.59
CA GLU A 54 11.47 -1.19 4.27
C GLU A 54 11.73 -1.30 2.77
N GLN A 55 12.50 -0.37 2.21
CA GLN A 55 13.00 -0.49 0.84
C GLN A 55 14.31 -1.30 0.81
N LYS A 56 14.42 -2.21 -0.15
CA LYS A 56 15.67 -2.95 -0.38
C LYS A 56 16.66 -2.12 -1.21
N VAL A 57 17.62 -1.50 -0.52
CA VAL A 57 18.60 -0.51 -1.02
C VAL A 57 19.54 -1.00 -2.14
N LEU A 58 19.71 -2.32 -2.31
CA LEU A 58 20.66 -2.92 -3.28
C LEU A 58 19.97 -3.74 -4.38
N SER A 59 18.72 -3.43 -4.73
CA SER A 59 18.00 -4.13 -5.80
C SER A 59 17.99 -3.31 -7.08
N LEU A 60 18.25 -3.95 -8.22
CA LEU A 60 18.17 -3.35 -9.55
C LEU A 60 16.73 -2.94 -9.92
N VAL A 61 15.75 -3.54 -9.24
CA VAL A 61 14.32 -3.24 -9.34
C VAL A 61 13.80 -2.75 -7.98
N LYS A 62 12.82 -1.85 -8.00
CA LYS A 62 12.14 -1.38 -6.78
C LYS A 62 11.49 -2.58 -6.08
N ASN A 63 11.92 -2.84 -4.85
CA ASN A 63 11.51 -3.98 -4.04
C ASN A 63 11.36 -3.53 -2.60
N TYR A 64 10.18 -3.72 -2.03
CA TYR A 64 9.82 -3.31 -0.69
C TYR A 64 9.40 -4.53 0.13
N ARG A 65 9.68 -4.49 1.42
CA ARG A 65 9.38 -5.54 2.37
C ARG A 65 8.51 -5.00 3.48
N ILE A 66 7.47 -5.75 3.81
CA ILE A 66 6.55 -5.45 4.89
C ILE A 66 6.81 -6.46 6.01
N TYR A 67 7.10 -5.95 7.20
CA TYR A 67 7.34 -6.73 8.40
C TYR A 67 6.25 -6.49 9.42
N ARG A 68 5.98 -7.49 10.26
CA ARG A 68 5.16 -7.39 11.47
C ARG A 68 5.88 -8.17 12.55
N ASP A 69 6.10 -7.56 13.72
CA ASP A 69 6.87 -8.16 14.82
C ASP A 69 8.24 -8.71 14.36
N ASP A 70 8.96 -7.92 13.54
CA ASP A 70 10.23 -8.29 12.88
C ASP A 70 10.20 -9.51 11.95
N GLN A 71 9.04 -10.13 11.73
CA GLN A 71 8.84 -11.18 10.75
C GLN A 71 8.46 -10.57 9.40
N LEU A 72 9.13 -11.00 8.33
CA LEU A 72 8.75 -10.64 6.96
C LEU A 72 7.38 -11.27 6.65
N ILE A 73 6.38 -10.43 6.44
CA ILE A 73 5.00 -10.87 6.14
C ILE A 73 4.63 -10.69 4.67
N ALA A 74 5.26 -9.75 3.97
CA ALA A 74 5.05 -9.59 2.53
C ALA A 74 6.25 -8.96 1.83
N THR A 75 6.48 -9.33 0.57
CA THR A 75 7.38 -8.60 -0.34
C THR A 75 6.58 -8.05 -1.50
N VAL A 76 6.70 -6.75 -1.74
CA VAL A 76 6.04 -6.06 -2.85
C VAL A 76 7.08 -5.77 -3.94
N LYS A 77 6.89 -6.34 -5.13
CA LYS A 77 7.78 -6.11 -6.28
C LYS A 77 6.97 -5.77 -7.53
N LYS A 78 7.42 -4.79 -8.29
CA LYS A 78 6.89 -4.52 -9.64
C LYS A 78 7.37 -5.62 -10.59
N LYS A 79 6.45 -6.33 -11.27
CA LYS A 79 6.82 -7.38 -12.23
C LYS A 79 7.46 -6.73 -13.48
N PRO A 80 8.66 -7.16 -13.91
CA PRO A 80 9.25 -6.66 -15.15
C PRO A 80 8.50 -7.23 -16.37
N PHE A 81 8.50 -6.50 -17.49
CA PHE A 81 7.95 -6.93 -18.79
C PHE A 81 6.42 -7.13 -18.87
N THR A 82 5.63 -6.47 -18.03
CA THR A 82 4.18 -6.45 -18.19
C THR A 82 3.77 -5.45 -19.27
N LEU A 83 3.49 -5.94 -20.49
CA LEU A 83 3.37 -5.10 -21.71
C LEU A 83 2.16 -4.14 -21.74
N PHE A 84 1.13 -4.36 -20.90
CA PHE A 84 -0.13 -3.61 -20.95
C PHE A 84 -0.76 -3.25 -19.60
N ARG A 85 -0.33 -3.88 -18.50
CA ARG A 85 -0.89 -3.63 -17.16
C ARG A 85 0.20 -3.76 -16.14
N GLU A 86 0.40 -2.76 -15.30
CA GLU A 86 1.34 -2.86 -14.20
C GLU A 86 0.85 -3.96 -13.24
N VAL A 87 1.76 -4.80 -12.74
CA VAL A 87 1.46 -5.85 -11.76
C VAL A 87 2.46 -5.72 -10.62
N PHE A 88 1.95 -5.66 -9.39
CA PHE A 88 2.77 -5.86 -8.19
C PHE A 88 2.49 -7.25 -7.64
N GLU A 89 3.55 -8.06 -7.49
CA GLU A 89 3.47 -9.32 -6.77
C GLU A 89 3.64 -9.06 -5.28
N LEU A 90 2.74 -9.61 -4.48
CA LEU A 90 2.80 -9.61 -3.03
C LEU A 90 3.06 -11.05 -2.56
N GLU A 91 4.31 -11.36 -2.25
CA GLU A 91 4.66 -12.66 -1.67
C GLU A 91 4.41 -12.59 -0.16
N ASP A 92 3.24 -13.02 0.30
CA ASP A 92 2.87 -13.05 1.72
C ASP A 92 2.94 -14.44 2.36
N ALA A 93 2.80 -14.52 3.69
CA ALA A 93 2.81 -15.79 4.41
C ALA A 93 1.51 -16.61 4.25
N ALA A 94 0.48 -16.00 3.66
CA ALA A 94 -0.79 -16.66 3.39
C ALA A 94 -0.70 -17.56 2.14
N PRO A 95 -1.53 -18.61 2.05
CA PRO A 95 -1.64 -19.37 0.82
C PRO A 95 -2.26 -18.53 -0.30
N GLY A 96 -1.81 -18.77 -1.53
CA GLY A 96 -2.34 -18.14 -2.74
C GLY A 96 -1.53 -16.95 -3.22
N ASP A 97 -1.55 -16.71 -4.54
CA ASP A 97 -0.83 -15.59 -5.14
C ASP A 97 -1.63 -14.29 -4.96
N LEU A 98 -1.08 -13.33 -4.22
CA LEU A 98 -1.65 -11.99 -4.09
C LEU A 98 -0.98 -11.05 -5.10
N ASP A 99 -1.78 -10.53 -6.02
CA ASP A 99 -1.33 -9.59 -7.04
C ASP A 99 -2.13 -8.29 -6.95
N ALA A 100 -1.47 -7.15 -7.13
CA ALA A 100 -2.16 -5.89 -7.41
C ALA A 100 -2.09 -5.60 -8.91
N THR A 101 -3.21 -5.23 -9.52
CA THR A 101 -3.25 -4.96 -10.96
C THR A 101 -4.27 -3.89 -11.34
N GLY A 102 -3.90 -2.99 -12.26
CA GLY A 102 -4.80 -1.95 -12.76
C GLY A 102 -4.06 -0.71 -13.26
N ASP A 103 -4.69 0.45 -13.12
CA ASP A 103 -4.08 1.75 -13.35
C ASP A 103 -3.67 2.35 -12.00
N PHE A 104 -2.39 2.23 -11.66
CA PHE A 104 -1.88 2.72 -10.37
C PHE A 104 -1.72 4.23 -10.34
N PHE A 105 -1.44 4.85 -11.49
CA PHE A 105 -1.31 6.30 -11.61
C PHE A 105 -2.63 6.99 -11.30
N ASP A 106 -3.72 6.49 -11.87
CA ASP A 106 -5.06 6.99 -11.61
C ASP A 106 -5.71 6.42 -10.35
N ARG A 107 -5.01 5.52 -9.65
CA ARG A 107 -5.47 4.85 -8.42
C ARG A 107 -6.78 4.11 -8.65
N GLU A 108 -6.86 3.43 -9.77
CA GLU A 108 -7.97 2.57 -10.20
C GLU A 108 -7.41 1.15 -10.44
N TYR A 109 -7.22 0.41 -9.35
CA TYR A 109 -6.63 -0.93 -9.39
C TYR A 109 -7.27 -1.84 -8.34
N GLU A 110 -6.98 -3.13 -8.45
CA GLU A 110 -7.49 -4.14 -7.53
C GLU A 110 -6.39 -5.06 -7.03
N PHE A 111 -6.55 -5.55 -5.82
CA PHE A 111 -5.80 -6.67 -5.28
C PHE A 111 -6.61 -7.94 -5.53
N THR A 112 -5.96 -8.97 -6.07
CA THR A 112 -6.56 -10.27 -6.34
C THR A 112 -5.75 -11.36 -5.67
N ARG A 113 -6.41 -12.26 -4.94
CA ARG A 113 -5.83 -13.48 -4.42
C ARG A 113 -6.38 -14.67 -5.21
N ASP A 114 -5.50 -15.44 -5.85
CA ASP A 114 -5.89 -16.56 -6.73
C ASP A 114 -6.97 -16.17 -7.78
N GLY A 115 -6.89 -14.94 -8.29
CA GLY A 115 -7.85 -14.39 -9.25
C GLY A 115 -9.18 -13.87 -8.68
N ALA A 116 -9.42 -14.01 -7.37
CA ALA A 116 -10.56 -13.38 -6.70
C ALA A 116 -10.19 -12.00 -6.19
N THR A 117 -11.00 -10.97 -6.48
CA THR A 117 -10.78 -9.62 -5.95
C THR A 117 -10.94 -9.61 -4.43
N VAL A 118 -9.87 -9.26 -3.73
CA VAL A 118 -9.82 -9.14 -2.26
C VAL A 118 -9.79 -7.68 -1.81
N ALA A 119 -9.37 -6.75 -2.66
CA ALA A 119 -9.55 -5.33 -2.40
C ALA A 119 -9.62 -4.52 -3.70
N ARG A 120 -10.26 -3.35 -3.64
CA ARG A 120 -10.35 -2.38 -4.74
C ARG A 120 -9.89 -1.02 -4.28
N VAL A 121 -9.10 -0.38 -5.12
CA VAL A 121 -8.60 0.98 -4.92
C VAL A 121 -9.22 1.87 -6.01
N SER A 122 -9.93 2.92 -5.59
CA SER A 122 -10.60 3.81 -6.53
C SER A 122 -10.75 5.23 -5.97
N LYS A 123 -10.49 6.23 -6.82
CA LYS A 123 -10.83 7.64 -6.54
C LYS A 123 -12.35 7.87 -6.57
N ARG A 124 -13.09 7.04 -7.31
CA ARG A 124 -14.53 7.21 -7.54
C ARG A 124 -15.38 6.86 -6.33
N PHE A 125 -14.82 6.20 -5.32
CA PHE A 125 -15.55 5.85 -4.10
C PHE A 125 -15.97 7.05 -3.26
N PHE A 126 -15.29 8.19 -3.41
CA PHE A 126 -15.57 9.40 -2.65
C PHE A 126 -15.54 10.62 -3.57
N SER A 127 -16.40 11.60 -3.33
CA SER A 127 -16.41 12.86 -4.09
C SER A 127 -15.40 13.90 -3.56
N TRP A 128 -14.50 13.49 -2.65
CA TRP A 128 -13.54 14.37 -2.01
C TRP A 128 -12.29 14.52 -2.87
N THR A 129 -11.93 15.77 -3.15
CA THR A 129 -10.68 16.12 -3.83
C THR A 129 -9.49 15.59 -3.04
N ASP A 130 -8.46 15.10 -3.74
CA ASP A 130 -7.19 14.68 -3.14
C ASP A 130 -7.27 13.47 -2.18
N THR A 131 -8.31 12.63 -2.33
CA THR A 131 -8.39 11.33 -1.64
C THR A 131 -8.71 10.20 -2.61
N TYR A 132 -8.57 8.97 -2.14
CA TYR A 132 -9.06 7.77 -2.80
C TYR A 132 -9.48 6.74 -1.76
N GLY A 133 -10.33 5.80 -2.16
CA GLY A 133 -10.83 4.76 -1.28
C GLY A 133 -10.14 3.43 -1.50
N VAL A 134 -9.97 2.68 -0.41
CA VAL A 134 -9.56 1.27 -0.43
C VAL A 134 -10.68 0.45 0.18
N ASP A 135 -11.33 -0.38 -0.63
CA ASP A 135 -12.43 -1.26 -0.25
C ASP A 135 -11.89 -2.69 -0.15
N ILE A 136 -11.78 -3.21 1.06
CA ILE A 136 -11.18 -4.50 1.39
C ILE A 136 -12.30 -5.50 1.69
N ALA A 137 -12.20 -6.72 1.16
CA ALA A 137 -13.13 -7.79 1.44
C ALA A 137 -13.08 -8.20 2.93
N ASP A 138 -14.21 -8.67 3.46
CA ASP A 138 -14.25 -9.11 4.85
C ASP A 138 -13.37 -10.34 5.09
N GLY A 139 -12.60 -10.33 6.18
CA GLY A 139 -11.70 -11.42 6.55
C GLY A 139 -10.28 -11.31 6.02
N GLU A 140 -9.99 -10.32 5.17
CA GLU A 140 -8.63 -10.02 4.72
C GLU A 140 -7.84 -9.23 5.78
N ASP A 141 -6.52 -9.21 5.62
CA ASP A 141 -5.62 -8.42 6.47
C ASP A 141 -5.59 -6.96 5.98
N ASP A 142 -6.44 -6.14 6.59
CA ASP A 142 -6.56 -4.71 6.27
C ASP A 142 -5.23 -3.97 6.34
N VAL A 143 -4.38 -4.29 7.34
CA VAL A 143 -3.08 -3.65 7.53
C VAL A 143 -2.14 -4.00 6.38
N LEU A 144 -2.11 -5.28 5.96
CA LEU A 144 -1.28 -5.72 4.84
C LEU A 144 -1.68 -5.03 3.54
N VAL A 145 -2.98 -5.01 3.22
CA VAL A 145 -3.50 -4.39 2.00
C VAL A 145 -3.21 -2.88 1.98
N LEU A 146 -3.49 -2.18 3.09
CA LEU A 146 -3.22 -0.74 3.21
C LEU A 146 -1.73 -0.44 3.12
N ALA A 147 -0.87 -1.22 3.80
CA ALA A 147 0.59 -1.07 3.71
C ALA A 147 1.09 -1.30 2.28
N ALA A 148 0.57 -2.29 1.56
CA ALA A 148 0.90 -2.50 0.16
C ALA A 148 0.42 -1.35 -0.73
N THR A 149 -0.76 -0.78 -0.49
CA THR A 149 -1.23 0.43 -1.17
C THR A 149 -0.27 1.61 -0.97
N VAL A 150 0.28 1.80 0.24
CA VAL A 150 1.31 2.82 0.51
C VAL A 150 2.57 2.57 -0.34
N VAL A 151 3.05 1.31 -0.38
CA VAL A 151 4.22 0.93 -1.19
C VAL A 151 4.00 1.19 -2.68
N ILE A 152 2.81 0.87 -3.20
CA ILE A 152 2.45 1.08 -4.60
C ILE A 152 2.44 2.57 -4.95
N ASP A 153 1.82 3.42 -4.10
CA ASP A 153 1.84 4.89 -4.30
C ASP A 153 3.30 5.41 -4.31
N GLN A 154 4.19 4.85 -3.47
CA GLN A 154 5.61 5.19 -3.49
C GLN A 154 6.31 4.81 -4.79
N CYS A 155 6.06 3.60 -5.28
CA CYS A 155 6.68 3.13 -6.52
C CYS A 155 6.29 4.01 -7.71
N CYS A 156 5.02 4.40 -7.79
CA CYS A 156 4.52 5.27 -8.86
C CYS A 156 4.94 6.73 -8.72
N HIS A 157 5.26 7.21 -7.50
CA HIS A 157 5.75 8.57 -7.28
C HIS A 157 7.20 8.74 -7.74
N ASP A 158 8.07 7.79 -7.41
CA ASP A 158 9.50 7.82 -7.76
C ASP A 158 9.75 7.75 -9.28
N GLU A 159 8.83 7.16 -10.05
CA GLU A 159 8.90 7.15 -11.53
C GLU A 159 8.65 8.53 -12.19
N LYS A 160 8.21 9.54 -11.43
CA LYS A 160 7.97 10.90 -11.95
C LYS A 160 9.16 11.86 -11.83
N ASP A 161 10.20 11.50 -11.09
CA ASP A 161 11.39 12.34 -10.84
C ASP A 161 12.62 11.79 -11.59
#